data_AF-A0A7X9IMX2-F1
#
_entry.id   AF-A0A7X9IMX2-F1
#
_cell.length_a   1.000
_cell.length_b   1.000
_cell.length_c   1.000
_cell.angle_alpha   90.00
_cell.angle_beta   90.00
_cell.angle_gamma   90.00
#
_symmetry.space_group_name_H-M   'P 1'
#
loop_
_entity.id
_entity.type
_entity.pdbx_description
1 polymer ?
#
loop_
_entity_poly.entity_id
_entity_poly.type
_entity_poly.pdbx_seq_one_letter_code
_entity_poly.pdbx_strand_id
1 'polypeptide(L)'
;MSAESQSENLKKIDRAFSRPVKRLMAGSGLLLILFLFLTSSTLLVGQETQKQLIVNPSFEELKDGKPLGWRAVTYQPEAVLEVDNLARNGQKSVKISSANGADASWSTIVKVKPFSKYRLTGWVKTRDIKSAGGKGVLLNIHQQPELETRALTGTNDWTRIELVFDSGLNDAFQINCLFGGWGKVTGQAWFDDINLEYISGRALKPQATIYANQTLTPVSKYIYGQFIEHLGRCIYQGLWAEMLEDRKFYFPVGGAESPWKICGEPHSVHMNPLLIYAGVPVPEIRLKGDGQAAGLAQGELALRTGQKYTGRAVLAGDPGTLPLEVRLVNEENGQTVAEPVIIDKITQDFEKYFFSFVSSLTTDQGRLEIVSRGREVFRLAAVSLMPADNLEGFRPEVIKLLRELNSPVYRWPGGNFVSGYNWKDGIGDPDRRPPRKNPAWEGIELNDVGIHEFMTFCRLVGTEPYITVNSGQGNETLAAEEVEYVNGPATSPLGQLRTQNGQAEPFNCRFWSIGNEMYGDWQLGHMPLKDYVLKHNRFAQAMKAKDPSIKIVGVGAAGEWSQGMLKNCADYMDFISEHFYVGEQPGLLSHVYQVPRAIKRIAEAHRAYRKTIPGLKGQDIKIALDEWNY
;
A
#
# COMPACT_ATOMS: atom_id res chain seq x y z
N MET A 1 45.21 10.82 5.35
CA MET A 1 45.35 11.92 4.37
C MET A 1 44.02 12.66 4.33
N SER A 2 44.08 13.98 4.53
CA SER A 2 43.04 14.84 5.11
C SER A 2 41.92 15.24 4.15
N ALA A 3 40.81 15.65 4.78
CA ALA A 3 39.55 16.13 4.22
C ALA A 3 39.62 17.54 3.57
N GLU A 4 40.72 17.89 2.90
CA GLU A 4 40.93 19.23 2.33
C GLU A 4 40.78 19.33 0.80
N SER A 5 40.68 18.21 0.06
CA SER A 5 40.63 18.26 -1.42
C SER A 5 39.25 18.36 -2.04
N GLN A 6 38.16 18.37 -1.26
CA GLN A 6 36.79 18.47 -1.79
C GLN A 6 36.14 19.85 -1.67
N SER A 7 36.79 20.83 -1.00
CA SER A 7 36.20 22.18 -0.82
C SER A 7 36.52 23.21 -1.92
N GLU A 8 37.46 22.90 -2.83
CA GLU A 8 37.88 23.85 -3.89
C GLU A 8 37.05 23.79 -5.18
N ASN A 9 36.33 22.70 -5.44
CA ASN A 9 35.51 22.58 -6.67
C ASN A 9 34.11 23.22 -6.57
N LEU A 10 33.66 23.60 -5.37
CA LEU A 10 32.33 24.21 -5.15
C LEU A 10 32.34 25.75 -5.17
N LYS A 11 33.51 26.40 -5.21
CA LYS A 11 33.63 27.88 -5.26
C LYS A 11 33.76 28.48 -6.66
N LYS A 12 33.70 27.67 -7.73
CA LYS A 12 33.83 28.14 -9.14
C LYS A 12 32.52 28.32 -9.90
N ILE A 13 31.36 27.97 -9.33
CA ILE A 13 30.07 28.04 -10.04
C ILE A 13 29.27 29.31 -9.70
N ASP A 14 29.62 30.03 -8.61
CA ASP A 14 28.87 31.20 -8.13
C ASP A 14 29.37 32.59 -8.60
N ARG A 15 30.11 32.66 -9.72
CA ARG A 15 30.62 33.95 -10.25
C ARG A 15 30.27 34.25 -11.72
N ALA A 16 29.25 33.62 -12.29
CA ALA A 16 28.86 33.83 -13.69
C ALA A 16 27.65 34.76 -13.92
N PHE A 17 27.03 35.33 -12.88
CA PHE A 17 25.86 36.23 -13.05
C PHE A 17 26.04 37.57 -12.35
N SER A 18 26.84 38.46 -12.95
CA SER A 18 26.60 39.91 -12.86
C SER A 18 27.53 40.67 -13.80
N ARG A 19 26.98 41.28 -14.86
CA ARG A 19 27.43 42.57 -15.41
C ARG A 19 26.42 43.13 -16.42
N PRO A 20 26.24 44.46 -16.49
CA PRO A 20 25.15 45.11 -17.20
C PRO A 20 25.54 45.44 -18.66
N VAL A 21 24.58 45.30 -19.58
CA VAL A 21 24.78 45.68 -21.00
C VAL A 21 24.44 47.16 -21.19
N LYS A 22 25.43 47.93 -21.65
CA LYS A 22 25.31 49.33 -22.09
C LYS A 22 24.70 49.41 -23.49
N ARG A 23 23.86 50.43 -23.69
CA ARG A 23 23.39 50.97 -24.98
C ARG A 23 24.53 51.29 -25.95
N LEU A 24 24.31 51.01 -27.24
CA LEU A 24 24.81 51.84 -28.35
C LEU A 24 23.72 51.96 -29.43
N MET A 25 23.57 53.18 -29.93
CA MET A 25 22.69 53.60 -31.02
C MET A 25 23.50 53.80 -32.32
N ALA A 26 22.74 53.91 -33.42
CA ALA A 26 23.07 54.40 -34.78
C ALA A 26 23.66 53.36 -35.76
N GLY A 27 23.19 53.25 -37.01
CA GLY A 27 22.14 53.94 -37.76
C GLY A 27 22.23 53.61 -39.26
N SER A 28 21.13 53.87 -40.00
CA SER A 28 21.00 54.07 -41.48
C SER A 28 21.33 52.87 -42.41
N GLY A 29 20.61 52.52 -43.49
CA GLY A 29 19.49 53.08 -44.23
C GLY A 29 19.64 52.75 -45.73
N LEU A 30 18.60 52.18 -46.38
CA LEU A 30 18.21 52.16 -47.83
C LEU A 30 17.56 50.79 -48.18
N LEU A 31 16.26 50.67 -48.47
CA LEU A 31 15.42 51.05 -49.63
C LEU A 31 15.31 49.96 -50.72
N LEU A 32 14.08 49.43 -50.85
CA LEU A 32 13.37 48.83 -52.00
C LEU A 32 14.09 47.87 -52.97
N ILE A 33 13.49 46.70 -53.20
CA ILE A 33 12.85 46.35 -54.48
C ILE A 33 11.78 45.27 -54.26
N LEU A 34 10.58 45.61 -54.73
CA LEU A 34 9.39 44.78 -54.90
C LEU A 34 9.66 43.68 -55.93
N PHE A 35 9.27 42.43 -55.65
CA PHE A 35 8.76 41.54 -56.71
C PHE A 35 7.58 40.73 -56.17
N LEU A 36 6.40 41.09 -56.68
CA LEU A 36 5.17 40.33 -56.60
C LEU A 36 5.34 39.03 -57.39
N PHE A 37 5.10 37.89 -56.73
CA PHE A 37 4.51 36.73 -57.39
C PHE A 37 3.26 36.34 -56.61
N LEU A 38 2.11 36.72 -57.17
CA LEU A 38 0.84 36.08 -56.86
C LEU A 38 0.95 34.62 -57.28
N THR A 39 1.02 33.71 -56.32
CA THR A 39 0.50 32.36 -56.51
C THR A 39 -0.70 32.20 -55.59
N SER A 40 -1.86 32.07 -56.24
CA SER A 40 -3.10 31.64 -55.63
C SER A 40 -2.92 30.26 -55.03
N SER A 41 -2.49 30.18 -53.78
CA SER A 41 -2.64 28.98 -52.97
C SER A 41 -4.09 28.98 -52.48
N THR A 42 -4.96 28.38 -53.28
CA THR A 42 -6.23 27.86 -52.78
C THR A 42 -5.95 27.15 -51.46
N LEU A 43 -6.54 27.66 -50.38
CA LEU A 43 -6.67 26.95 -49.11
C LEU A 43 -7.49 25.69 -49.41
N LEU A 44 -6.80 24.62 -49.80
CA LEU A 44 -7.25 23.27 -49.55
C LEU A 44 -7.26 23.13 -48.04
N VAL A 45 -8.40 23.46 -47.44
CA VAL A 45 -8.81 22.83 -46.19
C VAL A 45 -8.84 21.34 -46.52
N GLY A 46 -7.72 20.67 -46.27
CA GLY A 46 -7.69 19.22 -46.26
C GLY A 46 -8.71 18.79 -45.24
N GLN A 47 -9.84 18.25 -45.71
CA GLN A 47 -10.65 17.34 -44.92
C GLN A 47 -9.65 16.31 -44.37
N GLU A 48 -9.36 16.33 -43.05
CA GLU A 48 -8.71 15.20 -42.40
C GLU A 48 -9.60 14.00 -42.75
N THR A 49 -9.17 13.18 -43.70
CA THR A 49 -9.89 11.98 -44.11
C THR A 49 -10.12 11.16 -42.86
N GLN A 50 -11.37 10.74 -42.63
CA GLN A 50 -11.83 9.91 -41.51
C GLN A 50 -10.86 8.73 -41.32
N LYS A 51 -9.83 8.91 -40.50
CA LYS A 51 -8.81 7.89 -40.28
C LYS A 51 -9.39 6.94 -39.27
N GLN A 52 -9.75 5.74 -39.71
CA GLN A 52 -10.13 4.64 -38.82
C GLN A 52 -9.03 4.49 -37.75
N LEU A 53 -9.40 4.69 -36.49
CA LEU A 53 -8.48 4.70 -35.36
C LEU A 53 -8.26 3.29 -34.78
N ILE A 54 -9.20 2.39 -35.02
CA ILE A 54 -9.15 1.00 -34.56
C ILE A 54 -8.41 0.15 -35.60
N VAL A 55 -7.40 -0.58 -35.15
CA VAL A 55 -6.69 -1.56 -35.98
C VAL A 55 -7.57 -2.80 -36.12
N ASN A 56 -7.69 -3.33 -37.35
CA ASN A 56 -8.44 -4.55 -37.66
C ASN A 56 -9.89 -4.54 -37.11
N PRO A 57 -10.70 -3.53 -37.48
CA PRO A 57 -12.03 -3.29 -36.90
C PRO A 57 -13.07 -4.38 -37.19
N SER A 58 -12.87 -5.16 -38.26
CA SER A 58 -13.71 -6.30 -38.67
C SER A 58 -13.00 -7.64 -38.47
N PHE A 59 -11.89 -7.67 -37.71
CA PHE A 59 -11.25 -8.90 -37.22
C PHE A 59 -10.70 -9.88 -38.30
N GLU A 60 -10.52 -9.41 -39.53
CA GLU A 60 -10.08 -10.23 -40.66
C GLU A 60 -8.62 -10.68 -40.57
N GLU A 61 -7.76 -9.83 -40.01
CA GLU A 61 -6.32 -10.08 -39.89
C GLU A 61 -6.02 -10.84 -38.60
N LEU A 62 -5.35 -11.99 -38.71
CA LEU A 62 -4.99 -12.81 -37.54
C LEU A 62 -3.48 -12.88 -37.36
N LYS A 63 -3.04 -12.90 -36.10
CA LYS A 63 -1.68 -13.23 -35.68
C LYS A 63 -1.77 -14.26 -34.56
N ASP A 64 -1.10 -15.40 -34.73
CA ASP A 64 -1.12 -16.52 -33.77
C ASP A 64 -2.54 -16.98 -33.40
N GLY A 65 -3.45 -17.01 -34.39
CA GLY A 65 -4.85 -17.41 -34.23
C GLY A 65 -5.75 -16.38 -33.54
N LYS A 66 -5.25 -15.18 -33.24
CA LYS A 66 -6.00 -14.10 -32.59
C LYS A 66 -6.12 -12.88 -33.52
N PRO A 67 -7.19 -12.07 -33.42
CA PRO A 67 -7.31 -10.86 -34.24
C PRO A 67 -6.19 -9.88 -33.92
N LEU A 68 -5.45 -9.47 -34.95
CA LEU A 68 -4.34 -8.52 -34.83
C LEU A 68 -4.83 -7.23 -34.15
N GLY A 69 -4.12 -6.78 -33.11
CA GLY A 69 -4.47 -5.55 -32.38
C GLY A 69 -5.57 -5.70 -31.32
N TRP A 70 -6.10 -6.91 -31.12
CA TRP A 70 -7.10 -7.23 -30.11
C TRP A 70 -6.61 -8.29 -29.14
N ARG A 71 -7.02 -8.17 -27.87
CA ARG A 71 -6.73 -9.14 -26.82
C ARG A 71 -8.01 -9.66 -26.21
N ALA A 72 -8.04 -10.96 -25.91
CA ALA A 72 -9.06 -11.57 -25.08
C ALA A 72 -8.79 -11.17 -23.61
N VAL A 73 -9.80 -10.67 -22.91
CA VAL A 73 -9.76 -10.34 -21.49
C VAL A 73 -10.91 -11.03 -20.79
N THR A 74 -10.60 -11.84 -19.78
CA THR A 74 -11.58 -12.60 -19.00
C THR A 74 -11.49 -12.12 -17.55
N TYR A 75 -12.54 -11.48 -17.04
CA TYR A 75 -12.60 -10.93 -15.69
C TYR A 75 -13.15 -11.94 -14.68
N GLN A 76 -14.05 -12.82 -15.14
CA GLN A 76 -14.47 -14.00 -14.39
C GLN A 76 -14.30 -15.23 -15.28
N PRO A 77 -13.79 -16.36 -14.74
CA PRO A 77 -13.65 -17.59 -15.51
C PRO A 77 -15.02 -18.03 -16.05
N GLU A 78 -15.04 -18.88 -17.09
CA GLU A 78 -16.23 -19.45 -17.78
C GLU A 78 -16.68 -18.80 -19.12
N ALA A 79 -15.83 -18.00 -19.75
CA ALA A 79 -16.02 -17.56 -21.15
C ALA A 79 -15.17 -18.35 -22.16
N VAL A 80 -15.72 -18.61 -23.34
CA VAL A 80 -14.98 -19.02 -24.53
C VAL A 80 -14.92 -17.84 -25.50
N LEU A 81 -13.70 -17.39 -25.82
CA LEU A 81 -13.43 -16.31 -26.77
C LEU A 81 -12.75 -16.88 -28.00
N GLU A 82 -13.35 -16.67 -29.17
CA GLU A 82 -12.88 -17.24 -30.44
C GLU A 82 -13.12 -16.28 -31.61
N VAL A 83 -12.49 -16.58 -32.74
CA VAL A 83 -12.79 -15.96 -34.03
C VAL A 83 -13.71 -16.92 -34.79
N ASP A 84 -14.83 -16.43 -35.28
CA ASP A 84 -15.85 -17.23 -35.96
C ASP A 84 -16.00 -16.76 -37.42
N ASN A 85 -16.46 -17.65 -38.30
CA ASN A 85 -16.72 -17.35 -39.72
C ASN A 85 -18.13 -16.74 -39.94
N LEU A 86 -18.91 -16.57 -38.87
CA LEU A 86 -20.16 -15.81 -38.90
C LEU A 86 -19.86 -14.32 -38.82
N ALA A 87 -19.72 -13.67 -39.97
CA ALA A 87 -19.43 -12.24 -40.07
C ALA A 87 -20.65 -11.44 -40.54
N ARG A 88 -20.65 -10.14 -40.26
CA ARG A 88 -21.59 -9.19 -40.86
C ARG A 88 -21.04 -8.69 -42.18
N ASN A 89 -19.77 -8.32 -42.19
CA ASN A 89 -19.00 -7.94 -43.37
C ASN A 89 -17.70 -8.73 -43.40
N GLY A 90 -17.23 -9.11 -44.59
CA GLY A 90 -16.04 -9.94 -44.71
C GLY A 90 -16.31 -11.42 -44.38
N GLN A 91 -15.32 -12.09 -43.80
CA GLN A 91 -15.32 -13.52 -43.53
C GLN A 91 -15.26 -13.85 -42.04
N LYS A 92 -14.81 -12.93 -41.17
CA LYS A 92 -14.57 -13.21 -39.75
C LYS A 92 -15.26 -12.22 -38.84
N SER A 93 -15.60 -12.68 -37.63
CA SER A 93 -15.96 -11.83 -36.51
C SER A 93 -15.39 -12.41 -35.22
N VAL A 94 -15.41 -11.63 -34.14
CA VAL A 94 -15.05 -12.17 -32.82
C VAL A 94 -16.29 -12.58 -32.05
N LYS A 95 -16.18 -13.72 -31.37
CA LYS A 95 -17.27 -14.32 -30.60
C LYS A 95 -16.87 -14.46 -29.13
N ILE A 96 -17.85 -14.28 -28.27
CA ILE A 96 -17.79 -14.64 -26.85
C ILE A 96 -19.00 -15.52 -26.53
N SER A 97 -18.78 -16.62 -25.81
CA SER A 97 -19.86 -17.48 -25.34
C SER A 97 -19.65 -17.96 -23.92
N SER A 98 -20.74 -18.17 -23.19
CA SER A 98 -20.73 -18.78 -21.86
C SER A 98 -22.05 -19.50 -21.57
N ALA A 99 -21.95 -20.71 -21.01
CA ALA A 99 -23.12 -21.47 -20.56
C ALA A 99 -23.51 -21.15 -19.11
N ASN A 100 -22.53 -20.81 -18.27
CA ASN A 100 -22.69 -20.71 -16.82
C ASN A 100 -22.69 -19.26 -16.33
N GLY A 101 -22.19 -18.33 -17.14
CA GLY A 101 -22.14 -16.92 -16.83
C GLY A 101 -20.72 -16.42 -17.04
N ALA A 102 -20.55 -15.26 -17.66
CA ALA A 102 -19.22 -14.70 -17.81
C ALA A 102 -19.18 -13.17 -17.75
N ASP A 103 -17.99 -12.68 -17.47
CA ASP A 103 -17.59 -11.30 -17.69
C ASP A 103 -16.28 -11.32 -18.50
N ALA A 104 -16.39 -11.09 -19.80
CA ALA A 104 -15.28 -11.19 -20.74
C ALA A 104 -15.42 -10.19 -21.89
N SER A 105 -14.30 -9.90 -22.54
CA SER A 105 -14.28 -8.97 -23.67
C SER A 105 -13.17 -9.25 -24.66
N TRP A 106 -13.42 -8.87 -25.91
CA TRP A 106 -12.35 -8.54 -26.84
C TRP A 106 -12.01 -7.07 -26.66
N SER A 107 -10.75 -6.76 -26.37
CA SER A 107 -10.29 -5.43 -26.01
C SER A 107 -9.22 -4.91 -26.97
N THR A 108 -9.23 -3.61 -27.25
CA THR A 108 -8.15 -2.92 -27.95
C THR A 108 -7.84 -1.58 -27.29
N ILE A 109 -6.60 -1.10 -27.44
CA ILE A 109 -6.18 0.22 -26.94
C ILE A 109 -6.08 1.17 -28.13
N VAL A 110 -6.78 2.30 -28.04
CA VAL A 110 -6.84 3.31 -29.09
C VAL A 110 -6.35 4.65 -28.57
N LYS A 111 -5.45 5.30 -29.32
CA LYS A 111 -5.01 6.66 -29.03
C LYS A 111 -6.10 7.65 -29.43
N VAL A 112 -6.33 8.64 -28.57
CA VAL A 112 -7.30 9.71 -28.79
C VAL A 112 -6.67 11.07 -28.54
N LYS A 113 -7.25 12.12 -29.15
CA LYS A 113 -6.92 13.51 -28.86
C LYS A 113 -7.67 13.89 -27.57
N PRO A 114 -7.02 14.47 -26.54
CA PRO A 114 -7.74 15.01 -25.40
C PRO A 114 -8.74 16.09 -25.81
N PHE A 115 -9.80 16.25 -25.03
CA PHE A 115 -10.88 17.22 -25.15
C PHE A 115 -11.51 17.22 -26.54
N SER A 116 -11.81 16.02 -26.99
CA SER A 116 -12.32 15.74 -28.33
C SER A 116 -13.51 14.80 -28.23
N LYS A 117 -14.49 15.06 -29.08
CA LYS A 117 -15.70 14.26 -29.20
C LYS A 117 -15.49 13.13 -30.20
N TYR A 118 -15.85 11.93 -29.80
CA TYR A 118 -15.75 10.71 -30.58
C TYR A 118 -17.10 10.01 -30.68
N ARG A 119 -17.28 9.23 -31.75
CA ARG A 119 -18.37 8.27 -31.92
C ARG A 119 -17.79 6.86 -31.98
N LEU A 120 -18.13 6.03 -31.00
CA LEU A 120 -17.85 4.61 -31.00
C LEU A 120 -19.07 3.86 -31.52
N THR A 121 -18.89 3.03 -32.54
CA THR A 121 -19.95 2.20 -33.13
C THR A 121 -19.47 0.77 -33.33
N GLY A 122 -20.39 -0.18 -33.34
CA GLY A 122 -20.12 -1.55 -33.75
C GLY A 122 -21.41 -2.31 -34.03
N TRP A 123 -21.27 -3.48 -34.64
CA TRP A 123 -22.38 -4.37 -34.91
C TRP A 123 -22.29 -5.60 -34.04
N VAL A 124 -23.42 -5.95 -33.43
CA VAL A 124 -23.49 -7.06 -32.49
C VAL A 124 -24.63 -7.97 -32.89
N LYS A 125 -24.35 -9.26 -32.97
CA LYS A 125 -25.35 -10.32 -33.09
C LYS A 125 -25.36 -11.10 -31.79
N THR A 126 -26.54 -11.48 -31.30
CA THR A 126 -26.65 -12.24 -30.06
C THR A 126 -27.55 -13.44 -30.21
N ARG A 127 -27.27 -14.50 -29.44
CA ARG A 127 -28.10 -15.70 -29.35
C ARG A 127 -28.27 -16.07 -27.88
N ASP A 128 -29.53 -16.13 -27.46
CA ASP A 128 -29.97 -16.60 -26.15
C ASP A 128 -29.27 -15.87 -24.98
N ILE A 129 -29.04 -14.57 -25.12
CA ILE A 129 -28.41 -13.79 -24.06
C ILE A 129 -29.35 -13.66 -22.87
N LYS A 130 -28.96 -14.22 -21.73
CA LYS A 130 -29.66 -14.04 -20.45
C LYS A 130 -28.78 -13.22 -19.52
N SER A 131 -29.35 -12.20 -18.90
CA SER A 131 -28.66 -11.36 -17.93
C SER A 131 -29.36 -11.43 -16.58
N ALA A 132 -28.79 -12.17 -15.62
CA ALA A 132 -29.33 -12.28 -14.26
C ALA A 132 -28.87 -11.10 -13.38
N GLY A 133 -29.09 -9.87 -13.84
CA GLY A 133 -28.58 -8.64 -13.21
C GLY A 133 -27.16 -8.25 -13.65
N GLY A 134 -26.66 -8.82 -14.75
CA GLY A 134 -25.47 -8.32 -15.45
C GLY A 134 -25.80 -7.20 -16.44
N LYS A 135 -24.80 -6.66 -17.15
CA LYS A 135 -25.02 -5.57 -18.10
C LYS A 135 -25.53 -6.06 -19.46
N GLY A 136 -25.26 -7.32 -19.84
CA GLY A 136 -25.60 -7.87 -21.15
C GLY A 136 -24.43 -7.75 -22.13
N VAL A 137 -24.74 -7.52 -23.42
CA VAL A 137 -23.72 -7.40 -24.49
C VAL A 137 -23.69 -5.98 -25.04
N LEU A 138 -22.53 -5.32 -25.00
CA LEU A 138 -22.39 -3.89 -25.33
C LEU A 138 -20.94 -3.52 -25.73
N LEU A 139 -20.73 -2.27 -26.18
CA LEU A 139 -19.38 -1.68 -26.22
C LEU A 139 -19.19 -0.73 -25.05
N ASN A 140 -18.03 -0.78 -24.38
CA ASN A 140 -17.69 0.21 -23.37
C ASN A 140 -16.23 0.66 -23.43
N ILE A 141 -15.98 1.78 -22.77
CA ILE A 141 -14.65 2.24 -22.41
C ILE A 141 -14.31 1.66 -21.03
N HIS A 142 -13.22 0.93 -20.92
CA HIS A 142 -12.83 0.27 -19.68
C HIS A 142 -12.59 1.29 -18.55
N GLN A 143 -13.06 0.97 -17.34
CA GLN A 143 -12.99 1.83 -16.15
C GLN A 143 -13.65 3.21 -16.30
N GLN A 144 -14.57 3.37 -17.26
CA GLN A 144 -15.40 4.56 -17.42
C GLN A 144 -16.87 4.10 -17.47
N PRO A 145 -17.50 3.81 -16.31
CA PRO A 145 -18.81 3.13 -16.28
C PRO A 145 -19.94 3.94 -16.94
N GLU A 146 -19.81 5.26 -17.00
CA GLU A 146 -20.71 6.16 -17.73
C GLU A 146 -20.53 6.16 -19.26
N LEU A 147 -19.50 5.51 -19.80
CA LEU A 147 -19.16 5.48 -21.23
C LEU A 147 -19.39 4.10 -21.83
N GLU A 148 -20.66 3.74 -21.98
CA GLU A 148 -21.12 2.48 -22.58
C GLU A 148 -22.28 2.68 -23.56
N THR A 149 -22.38 1.79 -24.56
CA THR A 149 -23.54 1.76 -25.46
C THR A 149 -24.75 1.14 -24.76
N ARG A 150 -25.94 1.23 -25.37
CA ARG A 150 -27.06 0.36 -24.98
C ARG A 150 -26.63 -1.11 -24.99
N ALA A 151 -27.10 -1.87 -24.01
CA ALA A 151 -26.86 -3.30 -23.94
C ALA A 151 -27.91 -4.10 -24.68
N LEU A 152 -27.49 -5.23 -25.25
CA LEU A 152 -28.36 -6.21 -25.89
C LEU A 152 -28.54 -7.45 -24.99
N THR A 153 -29.78 -7.94 -24.94
CA THR A 153 -30.19 -9.20 -24.30
C THR A 153 -31.08 -9.99 -25.26
N GLY A 154 -31.27 -11.28 -25.00
CA GLY A 154 -32.02 -12.18 -25.88
C GLY A 154 -31.28 -12.50 -27.18
N THR A 155 -32.06 -12.86 -28.21
CA THR A 155 -31.56 -13.18 -29.55
C THR A 155 -31.82 -12.00 -30.47
N ASN A 156 -30.76 -11.42 -31.01
CA ASN A 156 -30.82 -10.28 -31.92
C ASN A 156 -30.02 -10.62 -33.17
N ASP A 157 -30.55 -10.25 -34.33
CA ASP A 157 -29.72 -10.21 -35.55
C ASP A 157 -28.68 -9.08 -35.44
N TRP A 158 -27.78 -8.97 -36.41
CA TRP A 158 -26.77 -7.92 -36.47
C TRP A 158 -27.40 -6.54 -36.23
N THR A 159 -27.10 -5.99 -35.05
CA THR A 159 -27.69 -4.76 -34.54
C THR A 159 -26.59 -3.75 -34.29
N ARG A 160 -26.72 -2.56 -34.87
CA ARG A 160 -25.80 -1.45 -34.63
C ARG A 160 -26.02 -0.87 -33.23
N ILE A 161 -24.93 -0.69 -32.50
CA ILE A 161 -24.87 0.02 -31.23
C ILE A 161 -23.87 1.17 -31.34
N GLU A 162 -24.16 2.28 -30.64
CA GLU A 162 -23.43 3.53 -30.78
C GLU A 162 -23.34 4.27 -29.43
N LEU A 163 -22.22 4.95 -29.21
CA LEU A 163 -21.95 5.87 -28.11
C LEU A 163 -21.20 7.10 -28.65
N VAL A 164 -21.66 8.30 -28.29
CA VAL A 164 -20.93 9.55 -28.53
C VAL A 164 -20.44 10.08 -27.19
N PHE A 165 -19.15 10.38 -27.08
CA PHE A 165 -18.53 10.78 -25.81
C PHE A 165 -17.41 11.82 -26.02
N ASP A 166 -17.04 12.52 -24.94
CA ASP A 166 -15.88 13.42 -24.90
C ASP A 166 -14.69 12.70 -24.25
N SER A 167 -13.52 12.78 -24.86
CA SER A 167 -12.30 12.15 -24.33
C SER A 167 -11.79 12.80 -23.04
N GLY A 168 -12.23 14.01 -22.71
CA GLY A 168 -11.77 14.73 -21.53
C GLY A 168 -10.25 14.92 -21.57
N LEU A 169 -9.55 14.62 -20.48
CA LEU A 169 -8.08 14.69 -20.47
C LEU A 169 -7.38 13.44 -21.05
N ASN A 170 -8.14 12.41 -21.41
CA ASN A 170 -7.57 11.11 -21.78
C ASN A 170 -6.95 11.18 -23.18
N ASP A 171 -5.80 10.55 -23.33
CA ASP A 171 -5.01 10.44 -24.58
C ASP A 171 -4.99 9.02 -25.15
N ALA A 172 -5.50 8.04 -24.39
CA ALA A 172 -5.83 6.72 -24.87
C ALA A 172 -7.00 6.12 -24.09
N PHE A 173 -7.70 5.19 -24.73
CA PHE A 173 -8.76 4.38 -24.14
C PHE A 173 -8.54 2.90 -24.43
N GLN A 174 -8.91 2.05 -23.47
CA GLN A 174 -9.22 0.66 -23.76
C GLN A 174 -10.71 0.55 -24.11
N ILE A 175 -10.99 0.07 -25.32
CA ILE A 175 -12.34 -0.18 -25.82
C ILE A 175 -12.60 -1.68 -25.77
N ASN A 176 -13.75 -2.05 -25.21
CA ASN A 176 -14.15 -3.44 -25.04
C ASN A 176 -15.40 -3.74 -25.88
N CYS A 177 -15.36 -4.84 -26.61
CA CYS A 177 -16.52 -5.62 -27.00
C CYS A 177 -16.93 -6.47 -25.79
N LEU A 178 -17.82 -5.95 -24.95
CA LEU A 178 -18.12 -6.50 -23.63
C LEU A 178 -19.27 -7.51 -23.69
N PHE A 179 -19.03 -8.68 -23.13
CA PHE A 179 -20.01 -9.71 -22.80
C PHE A 179 -19.97 -9.87 -21.28
N GLY A 180 -20.85 -9.20 -20.53
CA GLY A 180 -20.71 -9.28 -19.08
C GLY A 180 -21.41 -8.24 -18.22
N GLY A 181 -20.84 -8.05 -17.02
CA GLY A 181 -21.47 -7.49 -15.84
C GLY A 181 -21.52 -8.54 -14.72
N TRP A 182 -20.44 -8.63 -13.95
CA TRP A 182 -20.32 -9.44 -12.72
C TRP A 182 -20.52 -10.95 -12.93
N GLY A 183 -20.21 -11.48 -14.12
CA GLY A 183 -20.28 -12.92 -14.41
C GLY A 183 -21.68 -13.45 -14.69
N LYS A 184 -22.69 -12.59 -14.84
CA LYS A 184 -24.11 -13.02 -14.83
C LYS A 184 -24.74 -13.15 -16.21
N VAL A 185 -23.92 -13.10 -17.27
CA VAL A 185 -24.37 -13.12 -18.66
C VAL A 185 -24.07 -14.47 -19.29
N THR A 186 -25.08 -15.17 -19.80
CA THR A 186 -24.95 -16.42 -20.57
C THR A 186 -25.43 -16.24 -22.00
N GLY A 187 -25.07 -17.17 -22.89
CA GLY A 187 -25.44 -17.17 -24.30
C GLY A 187 -24.22 -16.97 -25.21
N GLN A 188 -24.45 -16.45 -26.42
CA GLN A 188 -23.40 -16.22 -27.41
C GLN A 188 -23.56 -14.83 -28.03
N ALA A 189 -22.44 -14.13 -28.24
CA ALA A 189 -22.42 -12.85 -28.91
C ALA A 189 -21.28 -12.79 -29.93
N TRP A 190 -21.56 -12.18 -31.07
CA TRP A 190 -20.59 -11.86 -32.11
C TRP A 190 -20.48 -10.35 -32.24
N PHE A 191 -19.27 -9.85 -32.42
CA PHE A 191 -18.97 -8.43 -32.63
C PHE A 191 -18.23 -8.26 -33.94
N ASP A 192 -18.62 -7.26 -34.71
CA ASP A 192 -18.04 -6.96 -36.01
C ASP A 192 -18.11 -5.45 -36.32
N ASP A 193 -17.29 -4.99 -37.25
CA ASP A 193 -17.21 -3.61 -37.75
C ASP A 193 -17.11 -2.55 -36.64
N ILE A 194 -16.16 -2.69 -35.71
CA ILE A 194 -15.96 -1.73 -34.62
C ILE A 194 -15.25 -0.48 -35.14
N ASN A 195 -15.84 0.69 -34.93
CA ASN A 195 -15.30 1.94 -35.45
C ASN A 195 -15.27 3.02 -34.37
N LEU A 196 -14.16 3.76 -34.31
CA LEU A 196 -14.03 4.96 -33.50
C LEU A 196 -13.77 6.15 -34.41
N GLU A 197 -14.79 6.99 -34.56
CA GLU A 197 -14.76 8.16 -35.42
C GLU A 197 -14.49 9.42 -34.60
N TYR A 198 -13.49 10.21 -35.02
CA TYR A 198 -13.29 11.56 -34.52
C TYR A 198 -14.35 12.51 -35.10
N ILE A 199 -15.11 13.17 -34.22
CA ILE A 199 -16.16 14.12 -34.62
C ILE A 199 -15.61 15.55 -34.61
N SER A 200 -15.03 15.95 -33.48
CA SER A 200 -14.55 17.32 -33.26
C SER A 200 -13.63 17.36 -32.06
N GLY A 201 -12.87 18.43 -31.90
CA GLY A 201 -11.96 18.59 -30.77
C GLY A 201 -11.36 19.98 -30.74
N ARG A 202 -10.88 20.39 -29.57
CA ARG A 202 -10.22 21.68 -29.42
C ARG A 202 -8.71 21.52 -29.57
N ALA A 203 -8.08 22.44 -30.30
CA ALA A 203 -6.63 22.57 -30.28
C ALA A 203 -6.19 23.00 -28.87
N LEU A 204 -5.29 22.24 -28.25
CA LEU A 204 -4.72 22.61 -26.97
C LEU A 204 -3.69 23.72 -27.17
N LYS A 205 -3.91 24.85 -26.52
CA LYS A 205 -2.97 25.97 -26.42
C LYS A 205 -2.58 26.12 -24.94
N PRO A 206 -1.75 25.20 -24.40
CA PRO A 206 -1.41 25.23 -22.98
C PRO A 206 -0.68 26.54 -22.66
N GLN A 207 -1.17 27.25 -21.65
CA GLN A 207 -0.56 28.47 -21.13
C GLN A 207 -0.64 28.43 -19.61
N ALA A 208 0.44 28.83 -18.95
CA ALA A 208 0.48 29.06 -17.51
C ALA A 208 0.86 30.52 -17.26
N THR A 209 0.20 31.14 -16.28
CA THR A 209 0.56 32.47 -15.79
C THR A 209 1.07 32.33 -14.37
N ILE A 210 2.28 32.83 -14.11
CA ILE A 210 2.88 32.83 -12.78
C ILE A 210 2.81 34.25 -12.22
N TYR A 211 2.05 34.42 -11.15
CA TYR A 211 1.92 35.71 -10.46
C TYR A 211 3.03 35.88 -9.42
N ALA A 212 4.23 36.23 -9.87
CA ALA A 212 5.41 36.35 -8.98
C ALA A 212 5.29 37.43 -7.90
N ASN A 213 4.35 38.38 -8.05
CA ASN A 213 4.06 39.45 -7.08
C ASN A 213 2.89 39.13 -6.13
N GLN A 214 2.30 37.93 -6.21
CA GLN A 214 1.21 37.51 -5.33
C GLN A 214 1.67 36.33 -4.47
N THR A 215 1.71 36.54 -3.15
CA THR A 215 1.97 35.48 -2.18
C THR A 215 0.64 35.01 -1.59
N LEU A 216 0.35 33.72 -1.74
CA LEU A 216 -0.81 33.06 -1.12
C LEU A 216 -0.42 32.42 0.21
N THR A 217 -1.40 31.80 0.89
CA THR A 217 -1.15 31.01 2.10
C THR A 217 -0.06 29.96 1.86
N PRO A 218 0.90 29.79 2.78
CA PRO A 218 1.92 28.76 2.67
C PRO A 218 1.30 27.38 2.47
N VAL A 219 1.92 26.58 1.59
CA VAL A 219 1.59 25.16 1.47
C VAL A 219 1.91 24.49 2.81
N SER A 220 0.97 23.71 3.34
CA SER A 220 1.18 22.96 4.58
C SER A 220 2.42 22.08 4.44
N LYS A 221 3.31 22.11 5.44
CA LYS A 221 4.46 21.21 5.46
C LYS A 221 4.02 19.75 5.40
N TYR A 222 2.83 19.41 5.93
CA TYR A 222 2.24 18.07 5.98
C TYR A 222 1.55 17.59 4.69
N ILE A 223 1.73 18.29 3.57
CA ILE A 223 1.06 17.93 2.31
C ILE A 223 1.50 16.56 1.76
N TYR A 224 2.72 16.12 2.08
CA TYR A 224 3.27 14.83 1.66
C TYR A 224 3.62 13.96 2.87
N GLY A 225 2.60 13.39 3.52
CA GLY A 225 2.79 12.41 4.60
C GLY A 225 3.06 10.99 4.08
N GLN A 226 3.30 10.08 5.01
CA GLN A 226 3.45 8.65 4.76
C GLN A 226 2.62 7.83 5.74
N PHE A 227 2.42 6.57 5.40
CA PHE A 227 1.59 5.63 6.15
C PHE A 227 2.27 4.27 6.20
N ILE A 228 2.27 3.65 7.37
CA ILE A 228 2.79 2.30 7.58
C ILE A 228 1.80 1.46 8.39
N GLU A 229 1.76 0.18 8.04
CA GLU A 229 0.88 -0.82 8.60
C GLU A 229 1.66 -2.10 8.89
N HIS A 230 1.18 -2.90 9.84
CA HIS A 230 1.55 -4.30 9.99
C HIS A 230 0.95 -5.15 8.84
N LEU A 231 1.35 -4.84 7.61
CA LEU A 231 0.90 -5.44 6.35
C LEU A 231 2.10 -5.98 5.57
N GLY A 232 2.01 -7.25 5.17
CA GLY A 232 3.03 -7.92 4.36
C GLY A 232 4.43 -7.75 4.98
N ARG A 233 5.38 -7.27 4.17
CA ARG A 233 6.77 -7.03 4.60
C ARG A 233 7.07 -5.57 4.92
N CYS A 234 6.05 -4.75 5.21
CA CYS A 234 6.25 -3.34 5.52
C CYS A 234 7.10 -3.18 6.79
N ILE A 235 6.68 -3.79 7.91
CA ILE A 235 7.39 -3.72 9.19
C ILE A 235 8.37 -4.89 9.30
N TYR A 236 7.86 -6.12 9.41
CA TYR A 236 8.70 -7.32 9.55
C TYR A 236 9.32 -7.69 8.20
N GLN A 237 10.60 -8.08 8.21
CA GLN A 237 11.43 -8.29 7.02
C GLN A 237 11.67 -7.04 6.14
N GLY A 238 11.07 -5.88 6.50
CA GLY A 238 11.24 -4.58 5.85
C GLY A 238 11.94 -3.58 6.76
N LEU A 239 11.18 -2.77 7.49
CA LEU A 239 11.70 -1.74 8.39
C LEU A 239 12.48 -2.32 9.60
N TRP A 240 11.94 -3.38 10.20
CA TRP A 240 12.47 -4.00 11.40
C TRP A 240 13.61 -4.96 11.06
N ALA A 241 14.66 -4.94 11.87
CA ALA A 241 15.91 -5.65 11.63
C ALA A 241 15.92 -7.09 12.16
N GLU A 242 14.87 -7.54 12.86
CA GLU A 242 14.75 -8.94 13.30
C GLU A 242 14.82 -9.87 12.09
N MET A 243 15.70 -10.86 12.19
CA MET A 243 15.95 -11.84 11.14
C MET A 243 15.10 -13.10 11.33
N LEU A 244 14.66 -13.37 12.56
CA LEU A 244 13.89 -14.56 12.88
C LEU A 244 12.39 -14.31 12.77
N GLU A 245 11.71 -15.22 12.09
CA GLU A 245 10.26 -15.34 12.05
C GLU A 245 9.75 -16.19 13.21
N ASP A 246 8.49 -15.96 13.59
CA ASP A 246 7.81 -16.65 14.70
C ASP A 246 8.71 -16.82 15.95
N ARG A 247 9.40 -15.74 16.31
CA ARG A 247 10.43 -15.75 17.36
C ARG A 247 9.97 -16.14 18.75
N LYS A 248 8.65 -16.25 18.96
CA LYS A 248 7.97 -16.60 20.22
C LYS A 248 7.15 -17.90 20.10
N PHE A 249 7.31 -18.65 19.01
CA PHE A 249 6.72 -19.99 18.81
C PHE A 249 5.18 -20.01 18.85
N TYR A 250 4.54 -19.06 18.18
CA TYR A 250 3.10 -19.06 17.96
C TYR A 250 2.65 -20.33 17.25
N PHE A 251 3.40 -20.77 16.23
CA PHE A 251 3.15 -22.04 15.57
C PHE A 251 3.90 -23.17 16.28
N PRO A 252 3.27 -24.35 16.45
CA PRO A 252 3.95 -25.52 16.98
C PRO A 252 5.20 -25.85 16.15
N VAL A 253 6.34 -25.95 16.83
CA VAL A 253 7.63 -26.26 16.21
C VAL A 253 7.55 -27.55 15.37
N GLY A 254 8.12 -27.52 14.16
CA GLY A 254 8.07 -28.64 13.22
C GLY A 254 6.75 -28.78 12.46
N GLY A 255 5.73 -27.98 12.78
CA GLY A 255 4.49 -27.87 12.00
C GLY A 255 4.71 -27.21 10.63
N ALA A 256 3.74 -27.38 9.72
CA ALA A 256 3.83 -26.87 8.35
C ALA A 256 4.00 -25.35 8.27
N GLU A 257 3.33 -24.61 9.17
CA GLU A 257 3.41 -23.14 9.24
C GLU A 257 4.60 -22.64 10.07
N SER A 258 5.31 -23.51 10.79
CA SER A 258 6.40 -23.09 11.66
C SER A 258 7.71 -22.94 10.88
N PRO A 259 8.37 -21.76 10.97
CA PRO A 259 9.72 -21.58 10.42
C PRO A 259 10.76 -22.35 11.24
N TRP A 260 10.44 -22.74 12.48
CA TRP A 260 11.33 -23.48 13.35
C TRP A 260 11.32 -24.98 13.04
N LYS A 261 12.51 -25.54 12.87
CA LYS A 261 12.75 -26.97 12.64
C LYS A 261 13.37 -27.62 13.88
N ILE A 262 13.10 -28.90 14.03
CA ILE A 262 13.67 -29.74 15.08
C ILE A 262 15.07 -30.18 14.64
N CYS A 263 16.07 -29.94 15.50
CA CYS A 263 17.38 -30.57 15.40
C CYS A 263 17.36 -31.87 16.23
N GLY A 264 17.78 -32.97 15.62
CA GLY A 264 17.78 -34.29 16.26
C GLY A 264 16.50 -35.07 15.97
N GLU A 265 16.11 -35.93 16.91
CA GLU A 265 14.96 -36.82 16.77
C GLU A 265 13.63 -36.04 16.77
N PRO A 266 12.64 -36.35 15.91
CA PRO A 266 11.36 -35.62 15.85
C PRO A 266 10.59 -35.57 17.18
N HIS A 267 10.74 -36.58 18.03
CA HIS A 267 10.09 -36.67 19.34
C HIS A 267 10.87 -35.98 20.46
N SER A 268 11.96 -35.27 20.16
CA SER A 268 12.72 -34.53 21.17
C SER A 268 12.05 -33.21 21.56
N VAL A 269 11.13 -32.69 20.75
CA VAL A 269 10.48 -31.39 20.97
C VAL A 269 8.98 -31.57 21.20
N HIS A 270 8.47 -30.96 22.26
CA HIS A 270 7.05 -30.95 22.58
C HIS A 270 6.59 -29.54 22.97
N MET A 271 5.49 -29.08 22.39
CA MET A 271 4.84 -27.85 22.87
C MET A 271 4.13 -28.14 24.19
N ASN A 272 4.51 -27.48 25.27
CA ASN A 272 3.87 -27.65 26.59
C ASN A 272 2.68 -26.68 26.73
N PRO A 273 1.41 -27.14 26.65
CA PRO A 273 0.25 -26.26 26.68
C PRO A 273 -0.01 -25.65 28.06
N LEU A 274 0.62 -26.16 29.11
CA LEU A 274 0.49 -25.66 30.49
C LEU A 274 1.56 -24.63 30.84
N LEU A 275 2.64 -24.55 30.04
CA LEU A 275 3.71 -23.59 30.24
C LEU A 275 3.60 -22.49 29.19
N ILE A 276 3.08 -21.35 29.61
CA ILE A 276 2.81 -20.20 28.75
C ILE A 276 3.89 -19.13 28.96
N TYR A 277 4.45 -18.64 27.86
CA TYR A 277 5.29 -17.44 27.83
C TYR A 277 4.79 -16.53 26.72
N ALA A 278 4.70 -15.22 26.98
CA ALA A 278 4.11 -14.26 26.04
C ALA A 278 2.74 -14.70 25.50
N GLY A 279 1.91 -15.37 26.31
CA GLY A 279 0.57 -15.81 25.89
C GLY A 279 0.52 -17.00 24.94
N VAL A 280 1.64 -17.67 24.64
CA VAL A 280 1.69 -18.90 23.82
C VAL A 280 2.42 -20.06 24.53
N PRO A 281 2.11 -21.32 24.18
CA PRO A 281 2.82 -22.49 24.69
C PRO A 281 4.32 -22.46 24.37
N VAL A 282 5.15 -22.91 25.31
CA VAL A 282 6.60 -22.97 25.14
C VAL A 282 7.06 -24.35 24.65
N PRO A 283 7.99 -24.44 23.68
CA PRO A 283 8.63 -25.70 23.32
C PRO A 283 9.54 -26.21 24.46
N GLU A 284 9.35 -27.48 24.83
CA GLU A 284 10.26 -28.26 25.68
C GLU A 284 11.10 -29.18 24.80
N ILE A 285 12.42 -29.11 24.97
CA ILE A 285 13.40 -29.93 24.28
C ILE A 285 13.95 -30.96 25.27
N ARG A 286 13.67 -32.24 25.01
CA ARG A 286 14.06 -33.38 25.85
C ARG A 286 15.32 -34.03 25.30
N LEU A 287 16.35 -34.07 26.13
CA LEU A 287 17.67 -34.63 25.81
C LEU A 287 17.79 -36.05 26.38
N LYS A 288 18.22 -36.99 25.54
CA LYS A 288 18.34 -38.41 25.92
C LYS A 288 19.54 -38.72 26.82
N GLY A 289 20.58 -37.89 26.81
CA GLY A 289 21.84 -38.19 27.50
C GLY A 289 22.70 -39.25 26.81
N ASP A 290 22.43 -39.54 25.53
CA ASP A 290 23.18 -40.51 24.69
C ASP A 290 24.25 -39.85 23.81
N GLY A 291 24.49 -38.54 24.01
CA GLY A 291 25.45 -37.73 23.25
C GLY A 291 24.91 -37.19 21.92
N GLN A 292 23.70 -37.58 21.51
CA GLN A 292 23.05 -36.98 20.33
C GLN A 292 22.50 -35.59 20.67
N ALA A 293 22.59 -34.68 19.70
CA ALA A 293 22.10 -33.33 19.88
C ALA A 293 20.57 -33.28 19.72
N ALA A 294 19.90 -32.52 20.57
CA ALA A 294 18.53 -32.07 20.33
C ALA A 294 18.41 -30.55 20.53
N GLY A 295 17.51 -29.93 19.78
CA GLY A 295 17.33 -28.49 19.82
C GLY A 295 16.48 -27.96 18.68
N LEU A 296 16.56 -26.65 18.46
CA LEU A 296 15.76 -25.94 17.46
C LEU A 296 16.65 -25.19 16.48
N ALA A 297 16.19 -25.07 15.24
CA ALA A 297 16.86 -24.28 14.21
C ALA A 297 15.88 -23.46 13.35
N GLN A 298 16.38 -22.35 12.81
CA GLN A 298 15.69 -21.54 11.81
C GLN A 298 16.69 -21.13 10.71
N GLY A 299 16.34 -21.42 9.46
CA GLY A 299 17.17 -21.21 8.27
C GLY A 299 16.85 -19.92 7.51
N GLU A 300 17.29 -19.87 6.25
CA GLU A 300 17.06 -18.76 5.30
C GLU A 300 17.56 -17.37 5.77
N LEU A 301 18.65 -17.37 6.55
CA LEU A 301 19.23 -16.15 7.09
C LEU A 301 20.28 -15.56 6.14
N ALA A 302 20.10 -14.29 5.77
CA ALA A 302 21.06 -13.51 5.02
C ALA A 302 22.24 -13.06 5.90
N LEU A 303 23.40 -13.67 5.70
CA LEU A 303 24.66 -13.39 6.39
C LEU A 303 25.66 -12.71 5.45
N ARG A 304 26.45 -11.78 5.99
CA ARG A 304 27.43 -10.99 5.23
C ARG A 304 28.80 -11.08 5.90
N THR A 305 29.84 -11.35 5.11
CA THR A 305 31.21 -11.50 5.63
C THR A 305 31.65 -10.27 6.41
N GLY A 306 32.17 -10.48 7.62
CA GLY A 306 32.63 -9.42 8.52
C GLY A 306 31.51 -8.70 9.29
N GLN A 307 30.24 -8.93 8.95
CA GLN A 307 29.11 -8.35 9.66
C GLN A 307 28.97 -9.00 11.04
N LYS A 308 28.79 -8.16 12.07
CA LYS A 308 28.44 -8.62 13.42
C LYS A 308 26.92 -8.77 13.54
N TYR A 309 26.50 -9.85 14.18
CA TYR A 309 25.12 -10.13 14.54
C TYR A 309 25.02 -10.31 16.05
N THR A 310 23.98 -9.75 16.66
CA THR A 310 23.70 -9.86 18.10
C THR A 310 22.34 -10.48 18.30
N GLY A 311 22.24 -11.38 19.26
CA GLY A 311 21.01 -12.08 19.56
C GLY A 311 20.84 -12.35 21.04
N ARG A 312 19.66 -12.88 21.36
CA ARG A 312 19.32 -13.35 22.70
C ARG A 312 18.39 -14.54 22.61
N ALA A 313 18.48 -15.45 23.58
CA ALA A 313 17.55 -16.55 23.77
C ALA A 313 16.97 -16.47 25.19
N VAL A 314 15.65 -16.61 25.32
CA VAL A 314 14.99 -16.75 26.62
C VAL A 314 14.90 -18.24 26.94
N LEU A 315 15.66 -18.68 27.93
CA LEU A 315 15.86 -20.09 28.25
C LEU A 315 15.51 -20.38 29.71
N ALA A 316 15.00 -21.59 29.95
CA ALA A 316 14.84 -22.20 31.27
C ALA A 316 15.11 -23.69 31.15
N GLY A 317 15.73 -24.34 32.15
CA GLY A 317 16.03 -25.76 32.04
C GLY A 317 16.79 -26.32 33.23
N ASP A 318 16.98 -27.64 33.19
CA ASP A 318 17.70 -28.36 34.22
C ASP A 318 19.22 -28.28 34.00
N PRO A 319 20.06 -28.29 35.05
CA PRO A 319 21.52 -28.21 34.90
C PRO A 319 22.12 -29.34 34.04
N GLY A 320 21.48 -30.51 33.96
CA GLY A 320 21.95 -31.63 33.13
C GLY A 320 21.84 -31.37 31.62
N THR A 321 21.16 -30.30 31.21
CA THR A 321 21.04 -29.88 29.80
C THR A 321 22.28 -29.19 29.27
N LEU A 322 23.25 -28.86 30.12
CA LEU A 322 24.43 -28.10 29.72
C LEU A 322 25.53 -29.02 29.13
N PRO A 323 26.41 -28.47 28.26
CA PRO A 323 26.35 -27.11 27.70
C PRO A 323 25.28 -26.98 26.61
N LEU A 324 24.72 -25.78 26.49
CA LEU A 324 23.92 -25.37 25.33
C LEU A 324 24.83 -24.64 24.34
N GLU A 325 24.72 -24.99 23.06
CA GLU A 325 25.47 -24.38 21.96
C GLU A 325 24.52 -23.56 21.09
N VAL A 326 24.82 -22.27 20.94
CA VAL A 326 24.20 -21.41 19.93
C VAL A 326 25.14 -21.34 18.74
N ARG A 327 24.70 -21.85 17.59
CA ARG A 327 25.52 -22.01 16.39
C ARG A 327 24.92 -21.23 15.23
N LEU A 328 25.78 -20.70 14.38
CA LEU A 328 25.40 -20.14 13.09
C LEU A 328 26.13 -20.95 12.01
N VAL A 329 25.37 -21.60 11.13
CA VAL A 329 25.90 -22.51 10.11
C VAL A 329 25.36 -22.13 8.72
N ASN A 330 26.04 -22.57 7.66
CA ASN A 330 25.50 -22.55 6.31
C ASN A 330 24.73 -23.86 6.08
N GLU A 331 23.46 -23.74 5.73
CA GLU A 331 22.54 -24.87 5.56
C GLU A 331 22.92 -25.79 4.40
N GLU A 332 23.50 -25.26 3.31
CA GLU A 332 23.82 -26.06 2.12
C GLU A 332 24.94 -27.08 2.38
N ASN A 333 25.94 -26.71 3.18
CA ASN A 333 27.16 -27.51 3.36
C ASN A 333 27.49 -27.81 4.84
N GLY A 334 26.68 -27.34 5.79
CA GLY A 334 26.91 -27.50 7.23
C GLY A 334 28.12 -26.74 7.77
N GLN A 335 28.75 -25.87 6.97
CA GLN A 335 29.92 -25.11 7.37
C GLN A 335 29.55 -24.15 8.51
N THR A 336 30.33 -24.21 9.59
CA THR A 336 30.17 -23.26 10.70
C THR A 336 30.57 -21.86 10.24
N VAL A 337 29.66 -20.89 10.40
CA VAL A 337 29.83 -19.51 9.95
C VAL A 337 30.62 -18.68 10.96
N ALA A 338 30.50 -19.01 12.25
CA ALA A 338 31.21 -18.38 13.36
C ALA A 338 31.37 -19.39 14.50
N GLU A 339 32.38 -19.20 15.36
CA GLU A 339 32.56 -20.04 16.55
C GLU A 339 31.26 -20.15 17.37
N PRO A 340 30.87 -21.37 17.79
CA PRO A 340 29.70 -21.56 18.64
C PRO A 340 29.79 -20.76 19.94
N VAL A 341 28.67 -20.16 20.34
CA VAL A 341 28.56 -19.54 21.66
C VAL A 341 28.07 -20.58 22.65
N ILE A 342 28.85 -20.80 23.70
CA ILE A 342 28.55 -21.78 24.75
C ILE A 342 27.81 -21.09 25.90
N ILE A 343 26.65 -21.62 26.24
CA ILE A 343 25.92 -21.30 27.46
C ILE A 343 26.22 -22.42 28.45
N ASP A 344 26.96 -22.09 29.50
CA ASP A 344 27.50 -23.02 30.51
C ASP A 344 26.73 -22.98 31.84
N LYS A 345 25.68 -22.16 31.92
CA LYS A 345 24.79 -22.02 33.07
C LYS A 345 23.36 -21.86 32.59
N ILE A 346 22.42 -22.48 33.30
CA ILE A 346 20.99 -22.33 33.06
C ILE A 346 20.24 -22.33 34.40
N THR A 347 19.13 -21.60 34.45
CA THR A 347 18.20 -21.51 35.58
C THR A 347 16.92 -22.27 35.29
N GLN A 348 16.20 -22.66 36.34
CA GLN A 348 14.86 -23.24 36.17
C GLN A 348 13.81 -22.20 35.77
N ASP A 349 14.04 -20.92 36.08
CA ASP A 349 13.23 -19.79 35.62
C ASP A 349 13.73 -19.26 34.27
N PHE A 350 12.84 -18.61 33.52
CA PHE A 350 13.16 -18.01 32.23
C PHE A 350 14.07 -16.79 32.37
N GLU A 351 15.28 -16.91 31.83
CA GLU A 351 16.30 -15.86 31.81
C GLU A 351 16.78 -15.56 30.39
N LYS A 352 17.31 -14.36 30.18
CA LYS A 352 17.85 -13.91 28.89
C LYS A 352 19.34 -14.24 28.78
N TYR A 353 19.70 -15.00 27.75
CA TYR A 353 21.08 -15.33 27.42
C TYR A 353 21.46 -14.64 26.12
N PHE A 354 22.44 -13.73 26.19
CA PHE A 354 22.88 -12.93 25.04
C PHE A 354 24.04 -13.59 24.32
N PHE A 355 24.06 -13.46 23.00
CA PHE A 355 25.11 -14.03 22.15
C PHE A 355 25.43 -13.09 20.98
N SER A 356 26.60 -13.27 20.37
CA SER A 356 26.97 -12.53 19.16
C SER A 356 27.88 -13.33 18.26
N PHE A 357 27.75 -13.09 16.95
CA PHE A 357 28.55 -13.72 15.91
C PHE A 357 29.19 -12.66 15.02
N VAL A 358 30.35 -12.97 14.45
CA VAL A 358 30.91 -12.24 13.31
C VAL A 358 30.96 -13.22 12.16
N SER A 359 30.18 -12.98 11.10
CA SER A 359 30.08 -13.94 10.02
C SER A 359 31.40 -14.03 9.24
N SER A 360 31.92 -15.24 9.07
CA SER A 360 33.11 -15.49 8.23
C SER A 360 32.77 -15.57 6.73
N LEU A 361 31.49 -15.67 6.36
CA LEU A 361 31.06 -15.84 4.96
C LEU A 361 29.82 -15.01 4.59
N THR A 362 29.54 -14.94 3.29
CA THR A 362 28.36 -14.30 2.72
C THR A 362 27.46 -15.39 2.15
N THR A 363 26.23 -15.49 2.64
CA THR A 363 25.25 -16.49 2.19
C THR A 363 23.84 -15.98 2.47
N ASP A 364 22.85 -16.47 1.73
CA ASP A 364 21.42 -16.31 2.06
C ASP A 364 20.82 -17.61 2.63
N GLN A 365 21.67 -18.61 2.88
CA GLN A 365 21.35 -19.93 3.42
C GLN A 365 21.93 -20.11 4.84
N GLY A 366 21.98 -19.03 5.62
CA GLY A 366 22.40 -19.10 7.02
C GLY A 366 21.33 -19.79 7.87
N ARG A 367 21.75 -20.54 8.89
CA ARG A 367 20.86 -21.22 9.85
C ARG A 367 21.36 -21.03 11.27
N LEU A 368 20.49 -20.51 12.14
CA LEU A 368 20.70 -20.44 13.57
C LEU A 368 20.27 -21.78 14.19
N GLU A 369 21.11 -22.36 15.05
CA GLU A 369 20.80 -23.57 15.82
C GLU A 369 21.02 -23.31 17.31
N ILE A 370 20.09 -23.76 18.16
CA ILE A 370 20.24 -23.78 19.63
C ILE A 370 20.06 -25.23 20.07
N VAL A 371 21.17 -25.89 20.42
CA VAL A 371 21.22 -27.34 20.63
C VAL A 371 21.98 -27.70 21.91
N SER A 372 21.71 -28.88 22.44
CA SER A 372 22.52 -29.49 23.49
C SER A 372 22.66 -30.99 23.26
N ARG A 373 23.73 -31.57 23.81
CA ARG A 373 24.01 -33.03 23.88
C ARG A 373 23.91 -33.59 25.30
N GLY A 374 23.42 -32.78 26.24
CA GLY A 374 23.26 -33.15 27.63
C GLY A 374 22.13 -34.17 27.84
N ARG A 375 21.49 -34.08 28.99
CA ARG A 375 20.31 -34.87 29.41
C ARG A 375 19.24 -33.93 29.97
N GLU A 376 18.08 -34.48 30.32
CA GLU A 376 16.96 -33.71 30.92
C GLU A 376 16.27 -32.77 29.92
N VAL A 377 15.72 -31.64 30.37
CA VAL A 377 14.85 -30.79 29.55
C VAL A 377 15.24 -29.32 29.66
N PHE A 378 15.35 -28.65 28.51
CA PHE A 378 15.36 -27.19 28.44
C PHE A 378 14.18 -26.66 27.63
N ARG A 379 13.88 -25.39 27.82
CA ARG A 379 12.76 -24.65 27.23
C ARG A 379 13.28 -23.42 26.54
N LEU A 380 12.71 -23.09 25.38
CA LEU A 380 13.06 -21.91 24.61
C LEU A 380 11.81 -21.05 24.41
N ALA A 381 11.75 -19.89 25.05
CA ALA A 381 10.53 -19.08 25.08
C ALA A 381 10.51 -17.94 24.05
N ALA A 382 11.68 -17.39 23.71
CA ALA A 382 11.84 -16.40 22.66
C ALA A 382 13.28 -16.38 22.14
N VAL A 383 13.48 -16.02 20.87
CA VAL A 383 14.82 -15.88 20.26
C VAL A 383 14.91 -14.63 19.39
N SER A 384 15.99 -13.88 19.47
CA SER A 384 16.27 -12.73 18.59
C SER A 384 17.57 -12.94 17.85
N LEU A 385 17.64 -12.49 16.61
CA LEU A 385 18.90 -12.26 15.92
C LEU A 385 18.78 -11.03 15.01
N MET A 386 19.66 -10.05 15.19
CA MET A 386 19.71 -8.85 14.38
C MET A 386 21.15 -8.52 13.95
N PRO A 387 21.36 -7.86 12.79
CA PRO A 387 22.61 -7.18 12.50
C PRO A 387 22.94 -6.18 13.62
N ALA A 388 24.17 -6.17 14.11
CA ALA A 388 24.57 -5.37 15.27
C ALA A 388 24.61 -3.85 14.99
N ASP A 389 24.61 -3.46 13.72
CA ASP A 389 24.56 -2.08 13.24
C ASP A 389 23.12 -1.56 13.01
N ASN A 390 22.11 -2.33 13.43
CA ASN A 390 20.74 -1.84 13.46
C ASN A 390 20.62 -0.53 14.26
N LEU A 391 19.69 0.33 13.86
CA LEU A 391 19.38 1.57 14.56
C LEU A 391 18.18 1.31 15.48
N GLU A 392 18.46 0.88 16.71
CA GLU A 392 17.43 0.66 17.74
C GLU A 392 16.32 -0.28 17.26
N GLY A 393 16.72 -1.35 16.58
CA GLY A 393 15.88 -2.38 15.99
C GLY A 393 15.49 -2.13 14.53
N PHE A 394 15.78 -0.95 13.95
CA PHE A 394 15.47 -0.64 12.56
C PHE A 394 16.67 -0.83 11.63
N ARG A 395 16.38 -1.17 10.36
CA ARG A 395 17.40 -1.33 9.33
C ARG A 395 18.02 0.01 8.91
N PRO A 396 19.36 0.20 9.04
CA PRO A 396 20.00 1.49 8.81
C PRO A 396 19.82 2.00 7.37
N GLU A 397 19.89 1.10 6.38
CA GLU A 397 19.72 1.41 4.97
C GLU A 397 18.30 1.87 4.63
N VAL A 398 17.28 1.28 5.28
CA VAL A 398 15.89 1.69 5.07
C VAL A 398 15.63 3.04 5.73
N ILE A 399 16.09 3.23 6.97
CA ILE A 399 16.00 4.54 7.66
C ILE A 399 16.65 5.66 6.83
N LYS A 400 17.79 5.37 6.18
CA LYS A 400 18.44 6.33 5.28
C LYS A 400 17.52 6.74 4.12
N LEU A 401 16.93 5.78 3.41
CA LEU A 401 16.01 6.07 2.29
C LEU A 401 14.78 6.86 2.75
N LEU A 402 14.25 6.56 3.93
CA LEU A 402 13.07 7.27 4.46
C LEU A 402 13.40 8.70 4.90
N ARG A 403 14.62 8.96 5.38
CA ARG A 403 15.11 10.33 5.60
C ARG A 403 15.20 11.12 4.28
N GLU A 404 15.63 10.49 3.20
CA GLU A 404 15.69 11.12 1.86
C GLU A 404 14.29 11.46 1.33
N LEU A 405 13.28 10.64 1.64
CA LEU A 405 11.88 10.94 1.35
C LEU A 405 11.37 12.18 2.11
N ASN A 406 11.97 12.50 3.27
CA ASN A 406 11.69 13.69 4.08
C ASN A 406 10.19 13.89 4.38
N SER A 407 9.51 12.81 4.77
CA SER A 407 8.11 12.89 5.17
C SER A 407 7.99 13.61 6.53
N PRO A 408 7.14 14.64 6.64
CA PRO A 408 6.91 15.42 7.84
C PRO A 408 6.00 14.71 8.86
N VAL A 409 5.27 13.68 8.44
CA VAL A 409 4.36 12.90 9.30
C VAL A 409 4.26 11.45 8.83
N TYR A 410 4.18 10.50 9.78
CA TYR A 410 3.87 9.10 9.51
C TYR A 410 2.64 8.64 10.28
N ARG A 411 1.67 8.05 9.57
CA ARG A 411 0.49 7.39 10.14
C ARG A 411 0.78 5.92 10.48
N TRP A 412 0.39 5.48 11.68
CA TRP A 412 0.53 4.11 12.22
C TRP A 412 -0.55 3.87 13.30
N PRO A 413 -0.92 2.65 13.73
CA PRO A 413 -0.64 1.34 13.16
C PRO A 413 -1.68 0.96 12.10
N GLY A 414 -2.39 1.94 11.53
CA GLY A 414 -3.48 1.71 10.58
C GLY A 414 -3.06 0.81 9.41
N GLY A 415 -3.90 0.52 8.44
CA GLY A 415 -5.29 0.87 8.24
C GLY A 415 -6.17 -0.26 8.75
N ASN A 416 -6.38 -1.31 7.97
CA ASN A 416 -7.29 -2.39 8.34
C ASN A 416 -6.87 -3.08 9.64
N PHE A 417 -5.57 -3.24 9.86
CA PHE A 417 -4.95 -3.86 11.04
C PHE A 417 -5.45 -3.25 12.36
N VAL A 418 -5.53 -1.92 12.45
CA VAL A 418 -5.82 -1.26 13.73
C VAL A 418 -7.19 -1.63 14.28
N SER A 419 -8.15 -1.99 13.43
CA SER A 419 -9.54 -2.26 13.85
C SER A 419 -9.70 -3.53 14.69
N GLY A 420 -8.69 -4.41 14.72
CA GLY A 420 -8.60 -5.55 15.63
C GLY A 420 -7.40 -5.50 16.58
N TYR A 421 -6.64 -4.40 16.59
CA TYR A 421 -5.40 -4.27 17.35
C TYR A 421 -5.65 -3.83 18.80
N ASN A 422 -4.92 -4.42 19.75
CA ASN A 422 -4.83 -3.96 21.13
C ASN A 422 -3.44 -3.38 21.38
N TRP A 423 -3.32 -2.05 21.47
CA TRP A 423 -2.05 -1.36 21.64
C TRP A 423 -1.24 -1.79 22.87
N LYS A 424 -1.91 -2.32 23.90
CA LYS A 424 -1.25 -2.85 25.11
C LYS A 424 -0.44 -4.13 24.84
N ASP A 425 -0.76 -4.86 23.78
CA ASP A 425 0.03 -6.03 23.38
C ASP A 425 1.40 -5.60 22.83
N GLY A 426 1.54 -4.34 22.38
CA GLY A 426 2.76 -3.76 21.80
C GLY A 426 3.65 -2.95 22.77
N ILE A 427 3.45 -3.04 24.09
CA ILE A 427 4.26 -2.29 25.08
C ILE A 427 4.97 -3.21 26.07
N GLY A 428 5.99 -2.69 26.76
CA GLY A 428 6.80 -3.46 27.72
C GLY A 428 7.87 -4.31 27.04
N ASP A 429 8.35 -5.34 27.73
CA ASP A 429 9.42 -6.22 27.23
C ASP A 429 9.00 -6.95 25.93
N PRO A 430 9.65 -6.72 24.77
CA PRO A 430 9.30 -7.36 23.50
C PRO A 430 9.22 -8.89 23.55
N ASP A 431 10.03 -9.53 24.40
CA ASP A 431 9.99 -10.99 24.55
C ASP A 431 8.71 -11.46 25.27
N ARG A 432 8.09 -10.61 26.11
CA ARG A 432 6.85 -10.91 26.84
C ARG A 432 5.57 -10.49 26.10
N ARG A 433 5.69 -9.72 25.02
CA ARG A 433 4.56 -9.25 24.19
C ARG A 433 3.96 -10.41 23.40
N PRO A 434 2.63 -10.60 23.44
CA PRO A 434 2.04 -11.79 22.86
C PRO A 434 2.02 -11.74 21.32
N PRO A 435 2.48 -12.79 20.62
CA PRO A 435 2.17 -12.91 19.20
C PRO A 435 0.67 -13.17 19.02
N ARG A 436 0.08 -12.57 18.00
CA ARG A 436 -1.35 -12.70 17.64
C ARG A 436 -1.50 -13.09 16.18
N LYS A 437 -2.61 -13.71 15.82
CA LYS A 437 -3.02 -13.71 14.42
C LYS A 437 -3.21 -12.26 13.96
N ASN A 438 -2.68 -11.90 12.80
CA ASN A 438 -2.93 -10.57 12.23
C ASN A 438 -4.46 -10.42 12.01
N PRO A 439 -5.09 -9.35 12.52
CA PRO A 439 -6.54 -9.23 12.49
C PRO A 439 -7.11 -8.94 11.09
N ALA A 440 -6.32 -8.34 10.20
CA ALA A 440 -6.79 -7.90 8.88
C ALA A 440 -6.13 -8.64 7.71
N TRP A 441 -4.88 -9.07 7.90
CA TRP A 441 -4.05 -9.65 6.84
C TRP A 441 -3.63 -11.08 7.17
N GLU A 442 -2.99 -11.74 6.20
CA GLU A 442 -2.38 -13.04 6.44
C GLU A 442 -1.13 -12.92 7.32
N GLY A 443 -0.86 -13.96 8.11
CA GLY A 443 0.32 -14.05 8.97
C GLY A 443 0.05 -13.72 10.45
N ILE A 444 1.16 -13.58 11.18
CA ILE A 444 1.18 -13.32 12.62
C ILE A 444 1.71 -11.91 12.89
N GLU A 445 1.10 -11.24 13.87
CA GLU A 445 1.63 -10.02 14.46
C GLU A 445 2.46 -10.38 15.68
N LEU A 446 3.77 -10.11 15.63
CA LEU A 446 4.70 -10.44 16.72
C LEU A 446 4.62 -9.46 17.90
N ASN A 447 4.07 -8.26 17.70
CA ASN A 447 4.10 -7.13 18.62
C ASN A 447 5.52 -6.66 18.99
N ASP A 448 6.51 -6.97 18.16
CA ASP A 448 7.90 -6.52 18.36
C ASP A 448 8.04 -5.02 18.09
N VAL A 449 7.26 -4.49 17.14
CA VAL A 449 7.15 -3.05 16.88
C VAL A 449 5.81 -2.56 17.41
N GLY A 450 5.82 -1.87 18.54
CA GLY A 450 4.65 -1.19 19.09
C GLY A 450 4.88 0.31 19.22
N ILE A 451 4.20 0.94 20.18
CA ILE A 451 4.22 2.40 20.36
C ILE A 451 5.65 2.92 20.54
N HIS A 452 6.47 2.27 21.37
CA HIS A 452 7.82 2.73 21.66
C HIS A 452 8.72 2.67 20.42
N GLU A 453 8.67 1.54 19.71
CA GLU A 453 9.46 1.36 18.49
C GLU A 453 8.99 2.30 17.38
N PHE A 454 7.68 2.55 17.24
CA PHE A 454 7.15 3.54 16.30
C PHE A 454 7.61 4.98 16.62
N MET A 455 7.68 5.35 17.89
CA MET A 455 8.19 6.66 18.31
C MET A 455 9.69 6.79 18.04
N THR A 456 10.46 5.72 18.28
CA THR A 456 11.87 5.64 17.90
C THR A 456 12.03 5.77 16.38
N PHE A 457 11.23 5.06 15.59
CA PHE A 457 11.19 5.22 14.13
C PHE A 457 10.96 6.69 13.73
N CYS A 458 9.97 7.35 14.34
CA CYS A 458 9.67 8.74 14.03
C CYS A 458 10.84 9.67 14.34
N ARG A 459 11.51 9.48 15.49
CA ARG A 459 12.73 10.22 15.84
C ARG A 459 13.87 9.93 14.87
N LEU A 460 14.08 8.66 14.51
CA LEU A 460 15.14 8.26 13.58
C LEU A 460 14.94 8.92 12.22
N VAL A 461 13.73 8.93 11.67
CA VAL A 461 13.44 9.54 10.35
C VAL A 461 13.29 11.06 10.42
N GLY A 462 13.03 11.64 11.60
CA GLY A 462 12.85 13.07 11.78
C GLY A 462 11.43 13.55 11.41
N THR A 463 10.42 12.74 11.76
CA THR A 463 9.02 12.95 11.37
C THR A 463 8.11 13.09 12.61
N GLU A 464 6.93 13.67 12.43
CA GLU A 464 5.91 13.71 13.49
C GLU A 464 5.09 12.41 13.49
N PRO A 465 4.77 11.84 14.67
CA PRO A 465 3.89 10.68 14.77
C PRO A 465 2.42 11.08 14.54
N TYR A 466 1.70 10.22 13.84
CA TYR A 466 0.25 10.22 13.69
C TYR A 466 -0.26 8.82 14.06
N ILE A 467 -0.95 8.71 15.22
CA ILE A 467 -1.52 7.44 15.69
C ILE A 467 -2.97 7.27 15.25
N THR A 468 -3.36 6.08 14.84
CA THR A 468 -4.76 5.69 14.64
C THR A 468 -5.20 4.81 15.80
N VAL A 469 -6.33 5.11 16.46
CA VAL A 469 -6.87 4.28 17.55
C VAL A 469 -7.89 3.27 17.03
N ASN A 470 -8.00 2.12 17.70
CA ASN A 470 -8.95 1.07 17.33
C ASN A 470 -10.40 1.49 17.66
N SER A 471 -11.14 1.98 16.66
CA SER A 471 -12.58 2.21 16.76
C SER A 471 -13.44 1.07 16.21
N GLY A 472 -12.83 0.00 15.71
CA GLY A 472 -13.51 -1.21 15.25
C GLY A 472 -13.99 -2.01 16.45
N GLN A 473 -13.17 -2.98 16.88
CA GLN A 473 -13.44 -3.80 18.06
C GLN A 473 -13.09 -3.11 19.39
N GLY A 474 -12.35 -2.00 19.34
CA GLY A 474 -12.02 -1.19 20.52
C GLY A 474 -13.14 -0.24 20.98
N ASN A 475 -12.85 0.50 22.05
CA ASN A 475 -13.76 1.45 22.70
C ASN A 475 -13.04 2.74 23.13
N GLU A 476 -13.83 3.75 23.52
CA GLU A 476 -13.37 5.09 23.89
C GLU A 476 -12.43 5.09 25.10
N THR A 477 -12.58 4.13 26.02
CA THR A 477 -11.70 3.99 27.19
C THR A 477 -10.30 3.56 26.75
N LEU A 478 -10.18 2.54 25.90
CA LEU A 478 -8.88 2.07 25.40
C LEU A 478 -8.15 3.15 24.60
N ALA A 479 -8.88 3.94 23.80
CA ALA A 479 -8.32 5.05 23.05
C ALA A 479 -7.84 6.18 23.98
N ALA A 480 -8.61 6.52 25.02
CA ALA A 480 -8.21 7.52 25.99
C ALA A 480 -7.00 7.07 26.82
N GLU A 481 -6.94 5.80 27.23
CA GLU A 481 -5.77 5.21 27.90
C GLU A 481 -4.52 5.25 27.00
N GLU A 482 -4.68 5.03 25.69
CA GLU A 482 -3.59 5.17 24.71
C GLU A 482 -3.06 6.60 24.67
N VAL A 483 -3.95 7.60 24.59
CA VAL A 483 -3.56 9.03 24.66
C VAL A 483 -2.86 9.35 25.98
N GLU A 484 -3.36 8.86 27.11
CA GLU A 484 -2.72 9.08 28.41
C GLU A 484 -1.34 8.42 28.49
N TYR A 485 -1.19 7.20 27.95
CA TYR A 485 0.09 6.52 27.88
C TYR A 485 1.10 7.29 27.03
N VAL A 486 0.67 7.81 25.88
CA VAL A 486 1.56 8.48 24.93
C VAL A 486 1.89 9.91 25.34
N ASN A 487 0.91 10.69 25.81
CA ASN A 487 1.04 12.14 26.06
C ASN A 487 0.95 12.52 27.54
N GLY A 488 0.43 11.66 28.42
CA GLY A 488 0.22 11.98 29.83
C GLY A 488 1.52 12.19 30.60
N PRO A 489 1.50 13.01 31.67
CA PRO A 489 2.68 13.24 32.50
C PRO A 489 3.09 11.94 33.21
N ALA A 490 4.38 11.80 33.54
CA ALA A 490 4.91 10.62 34.23
C ALA A 490 4.23 10.33 35.59
N THR A 491 3.49 11.29 36.17
CA THR A 491 2.72 11.13 37.40
C THR A 491 1.36 10.47 37.21
N SER A 492 0.81 10.48 35.98
CA SER A 492 -0.45 9.81 35.64
C SER A 492 -0.30 8.29 35.63
N PRO A 493 -1.36 7.50 35.92
CA PRO A 493 -1.28 6.04 35.91
C PRO A 493 -0.64 5.44 34.64
N LEU A 494 -1.05 5.90 33.45
CA LEU A 494 -0.50 5.39 32.19
C LEU A 494 0.86 6.01 31.86
N GLY A 495 1.16 7.24 32.32
CA GLY A 495 2.51 7.82 32.23
C GLY A 495 3.53 7.12 33.13
N GLN A 496 3.13 6.62 34.31
CA GLN A 496 3.96 5.78 35.17
C GLN A 496 4.26 4.44 34.48
N LEU A 497 3.26 3.83 33.85
CA LEU A 497 3.45 2.61 33.06
C LEU A 497 4.41 2.85 31.88
N ARG A 498 4.28 3.98 31.16
CA ARG A 498 5.22 4.37 30.10
C ARG A 498 6.65 4.51 30.65
N THR A 499 6.79 5.10 31.84
CA THR A 499 8.08 5.24 32.54
C THR A 499 8.68 3.88 32.90
N GLN A 500 7.87 2.96 33.43
CA GLN A 500 8.29 1.57 33.73
C GLN A 500 8.73 0.83 32.47
N ASN A 501 8.10 1.13 31.32
CA ASN A 501 8.46 0.60 30.01
C ASN A 501 9.67 1.32 29.38
N GLY A 502 10.38 2.18 30.12
CA GLY A 502 11.64 2.77 29.69
C GLY A 502 11.55 4.19 29.12
N GLN A 503 10.36 4.80 29.08
CA GLN A 503 10.18 6.17 28.56
C GLN A 503 9.49 7.08 29.59
N ALA A 504 10.28 7.86 30.31
CA ALA A 504 9.76 8.81 31.29
C ALA A 504 9.00 9.98 30.64
N GLU A 505 9.62 10.62 29.66
CA GLU A 505 9.06 11.80 28.99
C GLU A 505 7.90 11.44 28.06
N PRO A 506 6.81 12.23 28.02
CA PRO A 506 5.75 12.04 27.04
C PRO A 506 6.28 12.08 25.61
N PHE A 507 5.71 11.26 24.74
CA PHE A 507 6.06 11.25 23.31
C PHE A 507 5.47 12.46 22.56
N ASN A 508 4.43 13.09 23.11
CA ASN A 508 3.77 14.28 22.56
C ASN A 508 3.23 14.08 21.13
N CYS A 509 2.55 12.96 20.90
CA CYS A 509 1.90 12.68 19.63
C CYS A 509 0.74 13.66 19.40
N ARG A 510 0.78 14.40 18.30
CA ARG A 510 -0.19 15.46 18.01
C ARG A 510 -1.40 14.97 17.23
N PHE A 511 -1.20 14.11 16.23
CA PHE A 511 -2.24 13.71 15.29
C PHE A 511 -2.80 12.34 15.64
N TRP A 512 -4.12 12.26 15.73
CA TRP A 512 -4.83 11.06 16.14
C TRP A 512 -6.03 10.81 15.23
N SER A 513 -6.15 9.62 14.64
CA SER A 513 -7.38 9.22 13.92
C SER A 513 -8.21 8.28 14.76
N ILE A 514 -9.52 8.48 14.72
CA ILE A 514 -10.48 7.60 15.38
C ILE A 514 -10.90 6.53 14.38
N GLY A 515 -10.13 5.46 14.31
CA GLY A 515 -10.40 4.34 13.41
C GLY A 515 -9.90 4.48 11.98
N ASN A 516 -10.34 3.53 11.17
CA ASN A 516 -9.98 3.38 9.76
C ASN A 516 -11.19 2.88 8.97
N GLU A 517 -11.54 3.54 7.87
CA GLU A 517 -12.53 3.11 6.86
C GLU A 517 -13.78 2.36 7.39
N MET A 518 -14.38 2.83 8.49
CA MET A 518 -15.49 2.13 9.17
C MET A 518 -16.77 1.96 8.31
N TYR A 519 -16.79 2.55 7.11
CA TYR A 519 -17.82 2.40 6.09
C TYR A 519 -17.72 1.12 5.27
N GLY A 520 -16.54 0.51 5.15
CA GLY A 520 -16.28 -0.62 4.27
C GLY A 520 -16.69 -1.94 4.90
N ASP A 521 -17.37 -2.82 4.16
CA ASP A 521 -17.83 -4.11 4.69
C ASP A 521 -16.70 -5.09 5.00
N TRP A 522 -15.53 -4.90 4.38
CA TRP A 522 -14.27 -5.60 4.68
C TRP A 522 -13.67 -5.24 6.04
N GLN A 523 -14.04 -4.10 6.63
CA GLN A 523 -13.40 -3.59 7.82
C GLN A 523 -13.89 -4.30 9.09
N LEU A 524 -12.95 -4.70 9.95
CA LEU A 524 -13.33 -5.26 11.25
C LEU A 524 -14.09 -4.23 12.09
N GLY A 525 -15.28 -4.64 12.54
CA GLY A 525 -16.17 -3.76 13.29
C GLY A 525 -16.83 -2.68 12.42
N HIS A 526 -16.91 -2.85 11.09
CA HIS A 526 -17.67 -1.95 10.21
C HIS A 526 -19.04 -1.63 10.82
N MET A 527 -19.53 -0.42 10.60
CA MET A 527 -20.83 -0.03 11.14
C MET A 527 -21.52 1.03 10.29
N PRO A 528 -22.85 1.09 10.33
CA PRO A 528 -23.60 2.17 9.68
C PRO A 528 -23.13 3.55 10.17
N LEU A 529 -23.14 4.53 9.27
CA LEU A 529 -22.77 5.92 9.55
C LEU A 529 -23.42 6.48 10.83
N LYS A 530 -24.72 6.22 11.03
CA LYS A 530 -25.48 6.69 12.20
C LYS A 530 -24.91 6.20 13.54
N ASP A 531 -24.27 5.04 13.57
CA ASP A 531 -23.70 4.45 14.78
C ASP A 531 -22.26 4.95 14.95
N TYR A 532 -21.52 5.07 13.84
CA TYR A 532 -20.17 5.60 13.85
C TYR A 532 -20.11 7.07 14.29
N VAL A 533 -21.04 7.94 13.89
CA VAL A 533 -21.04 9.35 14.36
C VAL A 533 -21.16 9.46 15.89
N LEU A 534 -21.96 8.58 16.51
CA LEU A 534 -22.10 8.53 17.97
C LEU A 534 -20.85 7.96 18.63
N LYS A 535 -20.23 6.93 18.03
CA LYS A 535 -18.98 6.34 18.52
C LYS A 535 -17.82 7.33 18.40
N HIS A 536 -17.64 7.96 17.24
CA HIS A 536 -16.60 8.98 16.99
C HIS A 536 -16.64 10.10 18.02
N ASN A 537 -17.83 10.69 18.26
CA ASN A 537 -17.95 11.80 19.21
C ASN A 537 -17.57 11.38 20.64
N ARG A 538 -17.96 10.17 21.09
CA ARG A 538 -17.55 9.63 22.41
C ARG A 538 -16.05 9.41 22.51
N PHE A 539 -15.42 8.85 21.47
CA PHE A 539 -13.96 8.69 21.42
C PHE A 539 -13.27 10.05 21.49
N ALA A 540 -13.69 11.02 20.67
CA ALA A 540 -13.09 12.34 20.64
C ALA A 540 -13.17 13.05 21.99
N GLN A 541 -14.30 12.97 22.67
CA GLN A 541 -14.48 13.50 24.03
C GLN A 541 -13.54 12.82 25.02
N ALA A 542 -13.51 11.48 25.05
CA ALA A 542 -12.68 10.73 25.99
C ALA A 542 -11.18 11.00 25.77
N MET A 543 -10.73 11.05 24.51
CA MET A 543 -9.35 11.36 24.15
C MET A 543 -8.97 12.80 24.50
N LYS A 544 -9.80 13.80 24.14
CA LYS A 544 -9.51 15.21 24.49
C LYS A 544 -9.61 15.50 25.99
N ALA A 545 -10.33 14.68 26.76
CA ALA A 545 -10.32 14.77 28.22
C ALA A 545 -8.95 14.38 28.81
N LYS A 546 -8.15 13.57 28.10
CA LYS A 546 -6.78 13.21 28.50
C LYS A 546 -5.76 14.24 28.00
N ASP A 547 -5.93 14.69 26.77
CA ASP A 547 -5.09 15.75 26.20
C ASP A 547 -5.91 16.63 25.24
N PRO A 548 -6.30 17.85 25.65
CA PRO A 548 -7.10 18.75 24.81
C PRO A 548 -6.32 19.33 23.62
N SER A 549 -4.98 19.16 23.59
CA SER A 549 -4.12 19.72 22.54
C SER A 549 -4.05 18.87 21.26
N ILE A 550 -4.46 17.60 21.33
CA ILE A 550 -4.43 16.68 20.19
C ILE A 550 -5.31 17.16 19.04
N LYS A 551 -4.91 16.77 17.83
CA LYS A 551 -5.63 17.00 16.58
C LYS A 551 -6.29 15.71 16.12
N ILE A 552 -7.61 15.72 16.04
CA ILE A 552 -8.40 14.54 15.70
C ILE A 552 -8.71 14.52 14.20
N VAL A 553 -8.46 13.37 13.57
CA VAL A 553 -8.88 13.04 12.21
C VAL A 553 -10.08 12.10 12.31
N GLY A 554 -11.22 12.50 11.75
CA GLY A 554 -12.39 11.62 11.60
C GLY A 554 -12.30 10.83 10.28
N VAL A 555 -12.78 9.58 10.27
CA VAL A 555 -12.83 8.77 9.04
C VAL A 555 -13.81 9.38 8.06
N GLY A 556 -13.36 9.69 6.85
CA GLY A 556 -14.19 10.19 5.76
C GLY A 556 -14.16 9.29 4.52
N ALA A 557 -15.17 9.48 3.69
CA ALA A 557 -15.27 8.98 2.32
C ALA A 557 -16.21 9.94 1.58
N ALA A 558 -15.64 10.73 0.66
CA ALA A 558 -16.35 11.77 -0.07
C ALA A 558 -17.61 11.20 -0.72
N GLY A 559 -18.77 11.66 -0.25
CA GLY A 559 -20.09 11.12 -0.52
C GLY A 559 -21.00 11.33 0.69
N GLU A 560 -21.99 10.45 0.84
CA GLU A 560 -22.93 10.50 1.96
C GLU A 560 -22.23 10.34 3.33
N TRP A 561 -21.15 9.55 3.38
CA TRP A 561 -20.39 9.33 4.60
C TRP A 561 -19.73 10.61 5.12
N SER A 562 -18.85 11.25 4.33
CA SER A 562 -18.21 12.51 4.74
C SER A 562 -19.23 13.62 4.99
N GLN A 563 -20.32 13.68 4.22
CA GLN A 563 -21.41 14.63 4.46
C GLN A 563 -22.06 14.41 5.84
N GLY A 564 -22.31 13.15 6.21
CA GLY A 564 -22.86 12.77 7.51
C GLY A 564 -21.91 13.06 8.67
N MET A 565 -20.63 12.72 8.53
CA MET A 565 -19.60 13.04 9.52
C MET A 565 -19.48 14.53 9.74
N LEU A 566 -19.35 15.33 8.68
CA LEU A 566 -19.27 16.78 8.78
C LEU A 566 -20.52 17.42 9.42
N LYS A 567 -21.71 16.83 9.20
CA LYS A 567 -22.94 17.34 9.79
C LYS A 567 -23.04 17.08 11.30
N ASN A 568 -22.52 15.95 11.78
CA ASN A 568 -22.78 15.46 13.15
C ASN A 568 -21.54 15.45 14.06
N CYS A 569 -20.34 15.60 13.50
CA CYS A 569 -19.07 15.43 14.22
C CYS A 569 -18.14 16.65 14.08
N ALA A 570 -18.60 17.77 13.50
CA ALA A 570 -17.75 18.93 13.20
C ALA A 570 -16.98 19.47 14.42
N ASP A 571 -17.61 19.53 15.60
CA ASP A 571 -16.98 20.01 16.83
C ASP A 571 -16.04 18.98 17.49
N TYR A 572 -15.99 17.76 16.94
CA TYR A 572 -15.26 16.60 17.47
C TYR A 572 -14.10 16.15 16.57
N MET A 573 -13.73 16.95 15.58
CA MET A 573 -12.58 16.68 14.71
C MET A 573 -11.92 17.97 14.21
N ASP A 574 -10.62 17.89 13.96
CA ASP A 574 -9.82 18.96 13.36
C ASP A 574 -9.60 18.70 11.86
N PHE A 575 -9.62 17.43 11.47
CA PHE A 575 -9.46 16.96 10.10
C PHE A 575 -10.48 15.87 9.77
N ILE A 576 -10.72 15.66 8.48
CA ILE A 576 -11.46 14.51 7.96
C ILE A 576 -10.58 13.79 6.93
N SER A 577 -10.39 12.49 7.14
CA SER A 577 -9.63 11.58 6.28
C SER A 577 -10.36 11.38 4.96
N GLU A 578 -9.61 11.26 3.86
CA GLU A 578 -10.13 10.93 2.54
C GLU A 578 -9.11 10.06 1.81
N HIS A 579 -9.57 8.95 1.23
CA HIS A 579 -8.70 7.98 0.58
C HIS A 579 -8.99 7.87 -0.92
N PHE A 580 -7.97 7.55 -1.71
CA PHE A 580 -8.16 7.08 -3.07
C PHE A 580 -6.96 6.26 -3.57
N TYR A 581 -7.26 5.19 -4.31
CA TYR A 581 -6.28 4.45 -5.09
C TYR A 581 -6.67 4.52 -6.55
N VAL A 582 -5.70 4.70 -7.43
CA VAL A 582 -5.88 4.74 -8.89
C VAL A 582 -5.02 3.65 -9.52
N GLY A 583 -5.26 3.27 -10.77
CA GLY A 583 -4.55 2.11 -11.37
C GLY A 583 -3.80 2.45 -12.65
N GLU A 584 -3.28 1.43 -13.31
CA GLU A 584 -2.67 1.60 -14.64
C GLU A 584 -3.72 2.08 -15.67
N GLN A 585 -3.33 3.02 -16.54
CA GLN A 585 -4.14 3.45 -17.67
C GLN A 585 -3.30 3.39 -18.95
N PRO A 586 -3.92 3.10 -20.11
CA PRO A 586 -3.19 2.88 -21.35
C PRO A 586 -2.50 4.12 -21.93
N GLY A 587 -2.96 5.32 -21.55
CA GLY A 587 -2.44 6.60 -22.04
C GLY A 587 -1.62 7.30 -20.96
N LEU A 588 -0.57 8.03 -21.36
CA LEU A 588 0.28 8.75 -20.41
C LEU A 588 -0.54 9.80 -19.66
N LEU A 589 -1.26 10.67 -20.39
CA LEU A 589 -2.10 11.68 -19.76
C LEU A 589 -3.25 11.02 -18.99
N SER A 590 -3.88 9.99 -19.55
CA SER A 590 -4.91 9.20 -18.85
C SER A 590 -4.40 8.70 -17.51
N HIS A 591 -3.16 8.19 -17.43
CA HIS A 591 -2.56 7.62 -16.23
C HIS A 591 -2.16 8.69 -15.20
N VAL A 592 -1.37 9.69 -15.60
CA VAL A 592 -0.80 10.68 -14.66
C VAL A 592 -1.88 11.60 -14.08
N TYR A 593 -2.97 11.87 -14.83
CA TYR A 593 -4.04 12.76 -14.35
C TYR A 593 -5.04 12.13 -13.38
N GLN A 594 -4.98 10.82 -13.11
CA GLN A 594 -5.91 10.18 -12.18
C GLN A 594 -5.80 10.76 -10.77
N VAL A 595 -4.58 10.91 -10.24
CA VAL A 595 -4.33 11.45 -8.91
C VAL A 595 -4.83 12.90 -8.78
N PRO A 596 -4.44 13.87 -9.65
CA PRO A 596 -5.01 15.21 -9.63
C PRO A 596 -6.54 15.26 -9.75
N ARG A 597 -7.13 14.36 -10.55
CA ARG A 597 -8.59 14.27 -10.73
C ARG A 597 -9.27 13.80 -9.45
N ALA A 598 -8.72 12.79 -8.78
CA ALA A 598 -9.23 12.30 -7.50
C ALA A 598 -9.16 13.38 -6.42
N ILE A 599 -8.00 14.03 -6.27
CA ILE A 599 -7.81 15.15 -5.33
C ILE A 599 -8.82 16.27 -5.62
N LYS A 600 -8.97 16.65 -6.89
CA LYS A 600 -9.92 17.70 -7.29
C LYS A 600 -11.36 17.33 -6.96
N ARG A 601 -11.79 16.10 -7.26
CA ARG A 601 -13.14 15.59 -6.96
C ARG A 601 -13.43 15.69 -5.47
N ILE A 602 -12.52 15.21 -4.62
CA ILE A 602 -12.66 15.26 -3.16
C ILE A 602 -12.71 16.71 -2.68
N ALA A 603 -11.78 17.56 -3.13
CA ALA A 603 -11.75 18.97 -2.74
C ALA A 603 -13.04 19.73 -3.15
N GLU A 604 -13.59 19.44 -4.33
CA GLU A 604 -14.84 20.03 -4.81
C GLU A 604 -16.05 19.54 -4.01
N ALA A 605 -16.12 18.25 -3.68
CA ALA A 605 -17.16 17.71 -2.79
C ALA A 605 -17.14 18.42 -1.43
N HIS A 606 -15.97 18.56 -0.80
CA HIS A 606 -15.81 19.27 0.46
C HIS A 606 -16.12 20.77 0.39
N ARG A 607 -15.82 21.44 -0.74
CA ARG A 607 -16.27 22.82 -0.98
C ARG A 607 -17.78 22.91 -1.07
N ALA A 608 -18.44 21.91 -1.69
CA ALA A 608 -19.89 21.85 -1.76
C ALA A 608 -20.49 21.64 -0.36
N TYR A 609 -19.96 20.70 0.44
CA TYR A 609 -20.41 20.46 1.82
C TYR A 609 -20.35 21.72 2.69
N ARG A 610 -19.23 22.47 2.64
CA ARG A 610 -19.10 23.73 3.38
C ARG A 610 -20.12 24.79 2.97
N LYS A 611 -20.59 24.78 1.72
CA LYS A 611 -21.63 25.69 1.23
C LYS A 611 -23.04 25.25 1.66
N THR A 612 -23.29 23.94 1.75
CA THR A 612 -24.63 23.37 1.92
C THR A 612 -24.97 22.93 3.34
N ILE A 613 -23.97 22.71 4.21
CA ILE A 613 -24.17 22.29 5.60
C ILE A 613 -24.04 23.53 6.51
N PRO A 614 -25.14 24.04 7.12
CA PRO A 614 -25.10 25.27 7.91
C PRO A 614 -24.13 25.21 9.10
N GLY A 615 -24.01 24.05 9.75
CA GLY A 615 -23.12 23.83 10.90
C GLY A 615 -21.63 23.94 10.61
N LEU A 616 -21.22 23.95 9.33
CA LEU A 616 -19.82 24.14 8.93
C LEU A 616 -19.43 25.61 8.75
N LYS A 617 -20.37 26.55 8.85
CA LYS A 617 -20.07 27.97 8.67
C LYS A 617 -19.09 28.45 9.75
N GLY A 618 -17.89 28.85 9.33
CA GLY A 618 -16.83 29.30 10.24
C GLY A 618 -15.95 28.19 10.80
N GLN A 619 -16.25 26.92 10.51
CA GLN A 619 -15.41 25.78 10.89
C GLN A 619 -14.26 25.59 9.88
N ASP A 620 -13.04 25.34 10.37
CA ASP A 620 -11.84 25.07 9.54
C ASP A 620 -11.41 23.59 9.65
N ILE A 621 -12.33 22.67 9.39
CA ILE A 621 -12.01 21.23 9.32
C ILE A 621 -11.28 20.98 8.02
N LYS A 622 -10.04 20.52 8.07
CA LYS A 622 -9.20 20.30 6.88
C LYS A 622 -9.31 18.86 6.38
N ILE A 623 -8.94 18.64 5.13
CA ILE A 623 -8.86 17.29 4.57
C ILE A 623 -7.48 16.72 4.91
N ALA A 624 -7.44 15.49 5.43
CA ALA A 624 -6.24 14.67 5.50
C ALA A 624 -6.34 13.62 4.38
N LEU A 625 -5.48 13.72 3.36
CA LEU A 625 -5.33 12.65 2.36
C LEU A 625 -4.30 11.67 2.92
N ASP A 626 -4.73 10.83 3.84
CA ASP A 626 -3.88 9.97 4.66
C ASP A 626 -3.75 8.53 4.14
N GLU A 627 -4.43 8.20 3.03
CA GLU A 627 -4.11 7.08 2.15
C GLU A 627 -4.32 7.46 0.69
N TRP A 628 -3.27 7.37 -0.11
CA TRP A 628 -3.35 7.52 -1.56
C TRP A 628 -2.17 6.84 -2.25
N ASN A 629 -2.43 6.14 -3.36
CA ASN A 629 -1.36 5.61 -4.21
C ASN A 629 -1.87 5.25 -5.61
N TYR A 630 -0.93 4.83 -6.48
CA TYR A 630 -1.18 4.12 -7.73
C TYR A 630 -1.37 2.60 -7.53
#